data_AF-A0A955HF18-F1
#
_entry.id   AF-A0A955HF18-F1
#
_cell.length_a   1.000
_cell.length_b   1.000
_cell.length_c   1.000
_cell.angle_alpha   90.00
_cell.angle_beta   90.00
_cell.angle_gamma   90.00
#
_symmetry.space_group_name_H-M   'P 1'
#
loop_
_entity.id
_entity.type
_entity.pdbx_description
1 polymer ?
#
loop_
_entity_poly.entity_id
_entity_poly.type
_entity_poly.pdbx_seq_one_letter_code
_entity_poly.pdbx_strand_id
1 'polypeptide(L)'
;MFRTRDFLLLFVTIVFLLVAIGSTVLTRLSINNTDDSRVKFTEVIDREYEVELYVPEQIAREEKLSEMRRKVAESREVVIASADINNINDDVFEETGSDGSKSETLGVVQCDDYKSFTGSWPQTGVLNEVVEGGRIFFVDGIEEVFIPAETATGTPTIFEKVTKDVILQLPVASVSKVTQHCLKTDVIGVAKDGSLIRNHEVGLYSVFGSEVLIGYALDGLPIYGVSSDSRGICGEVLNVAGYRYVITAESETIINCFISQPVAI
;
A
#
# COMPACT_ATOMS: atom_id res chain seq x y z
N MET A 1 -60.03 8.99 -20.59
CA MET A 1 -59.74 9.76 -21.81
C MET A 1 -58.47 10.55 -21.56
N PHE A 2 -57.32 10.04 -21.98
CA PHE A 2 -56.04 10.74 -21.79
C PHE A 2 -56.04 12.01 -22.64
N ARG A 3 -55.78 13.16 -22.02
CA ARG A 3 -55.62 14.42 -22.76
C ARG A 3 -54.37 14.28 -23.62
N THR A 4 -54.49 14.64 -24.91
CA THR A 4 -53.40 14.60 -25.89
C THR A 4 -52.14 15.32 -25.41
N ARG A 5 -52.29 16.32 -24.54
CA ARG A 5 -51.18 17.02 -23.87
C ARG A 5 -50.35 16.13 -22.96
N ASP A 6 -50.98 15.28 -22.16
CA ASP A 6 -50.27 14.44 -21.18
C ASP A 6 -49.55 13.28 -21.88
N PHE A 7 -50.11 12.81 -23.01
CA PHE A 7 -49.45 11.84 -23.88
C PHE A 7 -48.18 12.40 -24.53
N LEU A 8 -48.23 13.67 -24.97
CA LEU A 8 -47.09 14.32 -25.61
C LEU A 8 -45.94 14.54 -24.61
N LEU A 9 -46.26 14.93 -23.37
CA LEU A 9 -45.25 15.08 -22.30
C LEU A 9 -44.60 13.74 -21.95
N LEU A 10 -45.40 12.67 -21.81
CA LEU A 10 -44.88 11.33 -21.51
C LEU A 10 -44.03 10.76 -22.66
N PHE A 11 -44.40 11.06 -23.91
CA PHE A 11 -43.61 10.64 -25.06
C PHE A 11 -42.25 11.36 -25.10
N VAL A 12 -42.22 12.67 -24.84
CA VAL A 12 -40.98 13.46 -24.80
C VAL A 12 -40.04 12.98 -23.70
N THR A 13 -40.57 12.67 -22.50
CA THR A 13 -39.72 12.17 -21.40
C THR A 13 -39.15 10.79 -21.71
N ILE A 14 -39.92 9.88 -22.31
CA ILE A 14 -39.42 8.56 -22.73
C ILE A 14 -38.32 8.68 -23.78
N VAL A 15 -38.51 9.54 -24.80
CA VAL A 15 -37.49 9.77 -25.83
C VAL A 15 -36.21 10.33 -25.21
N PHE A 16 -36.32 11.30 -24.31
CA PHE A 16 -35.17 11.87 -23.62
C PHE A 16 -34.42 10.81 -22.79
N LEU A 17 -35.16 9.93 -22.11
CA LEU A 17 -34.58 8.86 -21.29
C LEU A 17 -33.88 7.81 -22.16
N LEU A 18 -34.45 7.44 -23.31
CA LEU A 18 -33.82 6.53 -24.28
C LEU A 18 -32.53 7.12 -24.88
N VAL A 19 -32.50 8.42 -25.17
CA VAL A 19 -31.29 9.10 -25.66
C VAL A 19 -30.21 9.13 -24.57
N ALA A 20 -30.58 9.42 -23.32
CA ALA A 20 -29.64 9.43 -22.20
C ALA A 20 -29.00 8.04 -21.98
N ILE A 21 -29.80 6.97 -21.94
CA ILE A 21 -29.31 5.59 -21.82
C ILE A 21 -28.48 5.19 -23.05
N GLY A 22 -28.95 5.50 -24.25
CA GLY A 22 -28.24 5.19 -25.50
C GLY A 22 -26.86 5.85 -25.56
N SER A 23 -26.76 7.10 -25.13
CA SER A 23 -25.48 7.83 -25.10
C SER A 23 -24.48 7.25 -24.10
N THR A 24 -24.95 6.74 -22.95
CA THR A 24 -24.08 6.12 -21.94
C THR A 24 -23.58 4.74 -22.36
N VAL A 25 -24.40 3.96 -23.08
CA VAL A 25 -23.98 2.64 -23.59
C VAL A 25 -22.94 2.79 -24.72
N LEU A 26 -23.15 3.73 -25.65
CA LEU A 26 -22.22 3.97 -26.76
C LEU A 26 -20.86 4.48 -26.29
N THR A 27 -20.82 5.36 -25.28
CA THR A 27 -19.54 5.82 -24.71
C THR A 27 -18.80 4.71 -23.99
N ARG A 28 -19.48 3.79 -23.29
CA ARG A 28 -18.85 2.60 -22.70
C ARG A 28 -18.28 1.64 -23.76
N LEU A 29 -18.99 1.43 -24.88
CA LEU A 29 -18.50 0.58 -25.97
C LEU A 29 -17.31 1.22 -26.71
N SER A 30 -17.28 2.54 -26.85
CA SER A 30 -16.17 3.23 -27.52
C SER A 30 -14.87 3.20 -26.71
N ILE A 31 -14.94 3.17 -25.38
CA ILE A 31 -13.75 3.12 -24.52
C ILE A 31 -13.17 1.70 -24.49
N ASN A 32 -14.02 0.67 -24.58
CA ASN A 32 -13.58 -0.73 -24.56
C ASN A 32 -12.94 -1.23 -25.87
N ASN A 33 -13.01 -0.46 -26.98
CA ASN A 33 -12.42 -0.85 -28.26
C ASN A 33 -11.00 -0.29 -28.49
N THR A 34 -10.37 0.29 -27.47
CA THR A 34 -8.98 0.79 -27.54
C THR A 34 -7.96 -0.07 -26.81
N ASP A 35 -8.35 -1.24 -26.29
CA ASP A 35 -7.42 -2.26 -25.76
C ASP A 35 -7.36 -3.47 -26.71
N ASP A 36 -6.76 -3.26 -27.89
CA ASP A 36 -6.12 -4.34 -28.66
C ASP A 36 -4.73 -4.59 -28.06
N SER A 37 -4.67 -4.93 -26.77
CA SER A 37 -3.52 -5.57 -26.14
C SER A 37 -3.57 -7.07 -26.41
N ARG A 38 -3.61 -7.45 -27.69
CA ARG A 38 -3.19 -8.80 -28.10
C ARG A 38 -1.71 -8.90 -27.77
N VAL A 39 -1.41 -9.57 -26.67
CA VAL A 39 -0.09 -10.11 -26.34
C VAL A 39 0.33 -11.01 -27.51
N LYS A 40 1.04 -10.41 -28.48
CA LYS A 40 1.85 -11.18 -29.43
C LYS A 40 3.01 -11.72 -28.61
N PHE A 41 2.97 -13.01 -28.32
CA PHE A 41 4.16 -13.75 -27.91
C PHE A 41 5.19 -13.55 -29.01
N THR A 42 6.13 -12.65 -28.75
CA THR A 42 7.34 -12.53 -29.56
C THR A 42 8.15 -13.77 -29.29
N GLU A 43 8.57 -14.41 -30.36
CA GLU A 43 9.49 -15.55 -30.40
C GLU A 43 10.53 -15.44 -29.27
N VAL A 44 10.61 -16.49 -28.45
CA VAL A 44 11.65 -16.66 -27.45
C VAL A 44 12.97 -16.69 -28.21
N ILE A 45 13.67 -15.57 -28.24
CA ILE A 45 15.07 -15.53 -28.66
C ILE A 45 15.82 -16.22 -27.53
N ASP A 46 16.19 -17.48 -27.78
CA ASP A 46 17.09 -18.28 -26.97
C ASP A 46 18.46 -17.59 -26.97
N ARG A 47 18.63 -16.58 -26.11
CA ARG A 47 19.94 -16.04 -25.78
C ARG A 47 20.48 -16.89 -24.67
N GLU A 48 21.33 -17.82 -25.06
CA GLU A 48 22.25 -18.53 -24.18
C GLU A 48 23.16 -17.47 -23.52
N TYR A 49 22.79 -17.03 -22.31
CA TYR A 49 23.67 -16.21 -21.50
C TYR A 49 24.59 -17.17 -20.75
N GLU A 50 25.86 -17.20 -21.14
CA GLU A 50 26.93 -17.82 -20.35
C GLU A 50 27.00 -17.08 -19.00
N VAL A 51 26.45 -17.70 -17.95
CA VAL A 51 26.62 -17.20 -16.58
C VAL A 51 28.02 -17.60 -16.15
N GLU A 52 28.95 -16.65 -16.29
CA GLU A 52 30.28 -16.78 -15.69
C GLU A 52 30.09 -16.73 -14.17
N LEU A 53 30.05 -17.89 -13.54
CA LEU A 53 30.04 -18.04 -12.09
C LEU A 53 31.28 -17.36 -11.53
N TYR A 54 31.10 -16.22 -10.86
CA TYR A 54 32.14 -15.56 -10.09
C TYR A 54 32.62 -16.52 -9.00
N VAL A 55 33.74 -17.20 -9.26
CA VAL A 55 34.44 -18.01 -8.28
C VAL A 55 35.19 -17.03 -7.39
N PRO A 56 34.78 -16.82 -6.12
CA PRO A 56 35.51 -15.94 -5.23
C PRO A 56 36.94 -16.47 -5.09
N GLU A 57 37.91 -15.62 -5.42
CA GLU A 57 39.32 -15.85 -5.15
C GLU A 57 39.45 -16.27 -3.68
N GLN A 58 39.99 -17.47 -3.44
CA GLN A 58 40.18 -18.00 -2.09
C GLN A 58 41.35 -17.26 -1.43
N ILE A 59 41.12 -15.99 -1.11
CA ILE A 59 42.04 -15.16 -0.35
C ILE A 59 42.13 -15.78 1.04
N ALA A 60 43.34 -16.20 1.42
CA ALA A 60 43.60 -16.74 2.73
C ALA A 60 43.14 -15.72 3.80
N ARG A 61 42.53 -16.21 4.88
CA ARG A 61 41.95 -15.40 5.96
C ARG A 61 42.91 -14.31 6.50
N GLU A 62 44.21 -14.59 6.42
CA GLU A 62 45.29 -13.71 6.88
C GLU A 62 45.49 -12.49 5.96
N GLU A 63 45.35 -12.66 4.65
CA GLU A 63 45.45 -11.58 3.67
C GLU A 63 44.25 -10.64 3.76
N LYS A 64 43.04 -11.19 3.94
CA LYS A 64 41.81 -10.40 4.18
C LYS A 64 41.88 -9.54 5.45
N LEU A 65 42.55 -10.04 6.49
CA LEU A 65 42.78 -9.28 7.73
C LEU A 65 43.78 -8.15 7.53
N SER A 66 44.80 -8.35 6.70
CA SER A 66 45.78 -7.30 6.38
C SER A 66 45.16 -6.18 5.54
N GLU A 67 44.27 -6.52 4.61
CA GLU A 67 43.59 -5.55 3.75
C GLU A 67 42.56 -4.73 4.55
N MET A 68 41.80 -5.37 5.45
CA MET A 68 40.89 -4.65 6.36
C MET A 68 41.65 -3.71 7.30
N ARG A 69 42.80 -4.12 7.84
CA ARG A 69 43.64 -3.25 8.67
C ARG A 69 44.18 -2.05 7.88
N ARG A 70 44.55 -2.25 6.61
CA ARG A 70 44.97 -1.16 5.72
C ARG A 70 43.83 -0.17 5.46
N LYS A 71 42.62 -0.65 5.13
CA LYS A 71 41.45 0.21 4.89
C LYS A 71 41.06 1.03 6.12
N VAL A 72 41.19 0.48 7.32
CA VAL A 72 40.93 1.21 8.58
C VAL A 72 42.02 2.25 8.89
N ALA A 73 43.28 1.98 8.52
CA ALA A 73 44.36 2.95 8.68
C ALA A 73 44.23 4.13 7.68
N GLU A 74 43.70 3.85 6.49
CA GLU A 74 43.47 4.85 5.44
C GLU A 74 42.21 5.70 5.68
N SER A 75 41.20 5.17 6.39
CA SER A 75 39.97 5.89 6.75
C SER A 75 40.12 6.83 7.97
N ARG A 76 41.34 7.26 8.31
CA ARG A 76 41.63 8.03 9.53
C ARG A 76 41.57 9.56 9.33
N GLU A 77 40.63 10.02 8.51
CA GLU A 77 40.24 11.43 8.40
C GLU A 77 38.75 11.59 8.66
N VAL A 78 38.31 11.17 9.85
CA VAL A 78 37.12 11.74 10.48
C VAL A 78 37.63 12.57 11.64
N VAL A 79 37.81 13.86 11.37
CA VAL A 79 38.04 14.89 12.39
C VAL A 79 36.78 14.94 13.25
N ILE A 80 36.77 14.17 14.35
CA ILE A 80 35.90 14.47 15.47
C ILE A 80 36.50 15.72 16.10
N ALA A 81 35.98 16.88 15.68
CA ALA A 81 36.21 18.13 16.39
C ALA A 81 35.66 17.95 17.81
N SER A 82 36.54 17.67 18.76
CA SER A 82 36.26 17.83 20.18
C SER A 82 36.05 19.31 20.44
N ALA A 83 34.80 19.76 20.39
CA ALA A 83 34.44 21.10 20.81
C ALA A 83 34.62 21.21 22.33
N ASP A 84 35.55 22.09 22.71
CA ASP A 84 35.76 22.57 24.07
C ASP A 84 34.45 23.07 24.68
N ILE A 85 33.93 22.30 25.65
CA ILE A 85 32.95 22.78 26.60
C ILE A 85 33.75 23.53 27.66
N ASN A 86 33.94 24.85 27.48
CA ASN A 86 34.18 25.85 28.53
C ASN A 86 34.49 27.22 27.91
N ASN A 87 33.46 28.00 27.58
CA ASN A 87 33.46 29.42 27.92
C ASN A 87 32.05 30.01 27.81
N ILE A 88 31.61 30.51 28.95
CA ILE A 88 30.40 31.29 29.18
C ILE A 88 30.63 32.69 28.60
N ASN A 89 29.62 33.24 27.93
CA ASN A 89 29.30 34.66 28.05
C ASN A 89 27.77 34.81 28.04
N ASP A 90 27.26 35.26 29.19
CA ASP A 90 25.95 35.87 29.34
C ASP A 90 25.90 37.12 28.46
N ASP A 91 24.98 37.15 27.50
CA ASP A 91 24.45 38.41 26.99
C ASP A 91 22.92 38.33 26.99
N VAL A 92 22.36 39.12 27.90
CA VAL A 92 20.95 39.46 28.04
C VAL A 92 20.50 40.17 26.76
N PHE A 93 19.51 39.62 26.07
CA PHE A 93 18.68 40.37 25.15
C PHE A 93 17.21 39.97 25.31
N GLU A 94 16.44 40.87 25.91
CA GLU A 94 14.98 40.82 25.95
C GLU A 94 14.39 41.28 24.61
N GLU A 95 13.29 40.61 24.26
CA GLU A 95 12.22 40.97 23.31
C GLU A 95 12.54 41.12 21.82
N THR A 96 12.02 40.22 20.98
CA THR A 96 10.65 40.33 20.44
C THR A 96 10.24 39.05 19.72
N GLY A 97 9.01 38.59 19.98
CA GLY A 97 8.48 37.33 19.47
C GLY A 97 8.42 37.26 17.94
N SER A 98 9.03 36.21 17.41
CA SER A 98 8.62 35.59 16.16
C SER A 98 8.47 34.11 16.50
N ASP A 99 7.24 33.61 16.44
CA ASP A 99 6.90 32.19 16.59
C ASP A 99 7.64 31.40 15.49
N GLY A 100 8.88 31.03 15.81
CA GLY A 100 9.55 29.91 15.20
C GLY A 100 8.79 28.68 15.65
N SER A 101 7.82 28.27 14.83
CA SER A 101 7.16 26.97 14.91
C SER A 101 8.25 25.90 14.99
N LYS A 102 8.59 25.51 16.22
CA LYS A 102 9.25 24.24 16.48
C LYS A 102 8.31 23.22 15.89
N SER A 103 8.74 22.57 14.82
CA SER A 103 8.11 21.37 14.31
C SER A 103 8.08 20.38 15.48
N GLU A 104 6.96 20.38 16.21
CA GLU A 104 6.60 19.26 17.07
C GLU A 104 6.66 18.06 16.16
N THR A 105 7.64 17.19 16.41
CA THR A 105 7.61 15.83 15.90
C THR A 105 6.32 15.23 16.42
N LEU A 106 5.27 15.29 15.60
CA LEU A 106 3.96 14.73 15.89
C LEU A 106 4.17 13.24 16.08
N GLY A 107 4.20 12.81 17.35
CA GLY A 107 4.41 11.44 17.73
C GLY A 107 3.27 10.54 17.25
N VAL A 108 3.56 9.26 17.12
CA VAL A 108 2.56 8.23 16.82
C VAL A 108 1.49 8.22 17.90
N VAL A 109 0.22 8.31 17.51
CA VAL A 109 -0.93 8.24 18.41
C VAL A 109 -1.33 6.78 18.59
N GLN A 110 -0.82 6.15 19.65
CA GLN A 110 -1.15 4.78 20.03
C GLN A 110 -2.38 4.75 20.94
N CYS A 111 -3.21 3.71 20.81
CA CYS A 111 -4.33 3.48 21.72
C CYS A 111 -3.84 2.98 23.09
N ASP A 112 -4.64 3.17 24.14
CA ASP A 112 -4.31 2.66 25.49
C ASP A 112 -4.09 1.13 25.52
N ASP A 113 -4.71 0.39 24.60
CA ASP A 113 -4.61 -1.06 24.45
C ASP A 113 -3.63 -1.49 23.34
N TYR A 114 -2.67 -0.64 22.98
CA TYR A 114 -1.69 -0.94 21.94
C TYR A 114 -0.90 -2.22 22.23
N LYS A 115 -0.88 -3.13 21.24
CA LYS A 115 -0.13 -4.38 21.31
C LYS A 115 0.46 -4.75 19.94
N SER A 116 1.67 -5.30 19.94
CA SER A 116 2.21 -5.89 18.71
C SER A 116 1.28 -7.01 18.22
N PHE A 117 1.06 -7.07 16.91
CA PHE A 117 0.22 -8.07 16.28
C PHE A 117 0.85 -9.46 16.46
N THR A 118 0.06 -10.37 17.03
CA THR A 118 0.42 -11.76 17.31
C THR A 118 -0.49 -12.76 16.59
N GLY A 119 -1.36 -12.26 15.69
CA GLY A 119 -2.27 -13.10 14.93
C GLY A 119 -1.57 -13.92 13.84
N SER A 120 -2.28 -14.91 13.32
CA SER A 120 -1.83 -15.72 12.19
C SER A 120 -2.22 -15.06 10.87
N TRP A 121 -1.26 -14.49 10.17
CA TRP A 121 -1.43 -14.00 8.80
C TRP A 121 -0.66 -14.92 7.83
N PRO A 122 -1.24 -15.35 6.69
CA PRO A 122 -0.52 -16.16 5.73
C PRO A 122 0.70 -15.42 5.18
N GLN A 123 1.89 -16.03 5.24
CA GLN A 123 3.13 -15.37 4.79
C GLN A 123 3.20 -15.20 3.26
N THR A 124 2.45 -16.02 2.52
CA THR A 124 2.47 -16.07 1.06
C THR A 124 1.09 -16.47 0.54
N GLY A 125 0.79 -16.15 -0.72
CA GLY A 125 -0.42 -16.59 -1.39
C GLY A 125 -1.68 -15.78 -1.04
N VAL A 126 -1.52 -14.64 -0.36
CA VAL A 126 -2.61 -13.69 -0.16
C VAL A 126 -2.81 -12.91 -1.46
N LEU A 127 -3.94 -13.12 -2.10
CA LEU A 127 -4.38 -12.39 -3.28
C LEU A 127 -5.30 -11.24 -2.86
N ASN A 128 -5.38 -10.21 -3.71
CA ASN A 128 -6.34 -9.13 -3.52
C ASN A 128 -7.21 -8.92 -4.77
N GLU A 129 -8.47 -8.56 -4.53
CA GLU A 129 -9.43 -8.22 -5.58
C GLU A 129 -10.33 -7.09 -5.08
N VAL A 130 -10.85 -6.28 -6.03
CA VAL A 130 -11.83 -5.23 -5.70
C VAL A 130 -13.22 -5.74 -6.10
N VAL A 131 -14.07 -5.97 -5.11
CA VAL A 131 -15.44 -6.50 -5.30
C VAL A 131 -16.43 -5.57 -4.61
N GLU A 132 -17.45 -5.11 -5.36
CA GLU A 132 -18.59 -4.35 -4.82
C GLU A 132 -18.22 -3.10 -3.98
N GLY A 133 -17.09 -2.45 -4.28
CA GLY A 133 -16.62 -1.27 -3.54
C GLY A 133 -15.87 -1.59 -2.24
N GLY A 134 -15.53 -2.85 -2.01
CA GLY A 134 -14.56 -3.31 -1.03
C GLY A 134 -13.31 -3.88 -1.70
N ARG A 135 -12.19 -3.86 -0.99
CA ARG A 135 -10.98 -4.61 -1.32
C ARG A 135 -10.97 -5.85 -0.46
N ILE A 136 -11.02 -7.02 -1.08
CA ILE A 136 -10.95 -8.29 -0.39
C ILE A 136 -9.53 -8.84 -0.53
N PHE A 137 -9.01 -9.37 0.58
CA PHE A 137 -7.80 -10.17 0.61
C PHE A 137 -8.22 -11.60 0.93
N PHE A 138 -7.76 -12.55 0.12
CA PHE A 138 -8.16 -13.94 0.23
C PHE A 138 -7.00 -14.88 -0.09
N VAL A 139 -7.10 -16.11 0.38
CA VAL A 139 -6.24 -17.22 -0.02
C VAL A 139 -7.10 -18.21 -0.78
N ASP A 140 -6.55 -18.80 -1.84
CA ASP A 140 -7.22 -19.87 -2.56
C ASP A 140 -7.18 -21.15 -1.71
N GLY A 141 -8.37 -21.64 -1.34
CA GLY A 141 -8.60 -22.93 -0.72
C GLY A 141 -8.99 -23.97 -1.78
N ILE A 142 -8.70 -25.24 -1.50
CA ILE A 142 -9.17 -26.36 -2.32
C ILE A 142 -10.20 -27.11 -1.48
N GLU A 143 -11.45 -27.08 -1.92
CA GLU A 143 -12.54 -27.87 -1.34
C GLU A 143 -12.78 -29.09 -2.23
N GLU A 144 -12.55 -30.29 -1.69
CA GLU A 144 -12.88 -31.54 -2.39
C GLU A 144 -14.38 -31.81 -2.27
N VAL A 145 -15.08 -31.73 -3.39
CA VAL A 145 -16.52 -32.03 -3.46
C VAL A 145 -16.70 -33.48 -3.90
N PHE A 146 -17.24 -34.30 -2.99
CA PHE A 146 -17.57 -35.69 -3.25
C PHE A 146 -18.97 -35.82 -3.85
N ILE A 147 -19.08 -36.36 -5.07
CA ILE A 147 -20.37 -36.67 -5.68
C ILE A 147 -20.59 -38.19 -5.56
N PRO A 148 -21.56 -38.64 -4.73
CA PRO A 148 -21.85 -40.06 -4.59
C PRO A 148 -22.39 -40.63 -5.91
N ALA A 149 -21.95 -41.84 -6.26
CA ALA A 149 -22.45 -42.53 -7.45
C ALA A 149 -23.95 -42.86 -7.30
N GLU A 150 -24.77 -42.44 -8.26
CA GLU A 150 -26.23 -42.69 -8.25
C GLU A 150 -26.60 -44.16 -8.47
N THR A 151 -25.64 -45.02 -8.81
CA THR A 151 -25.84 -46.46 -9.05
C THR A 151 -24.79 -47.32 -8.34
N ALA A 152 -25.19 -48.52 -7.90
CA ALA A 152 -24.38 -49.46 -7.11
C ALA A 152 -23.09 -49.98 -7.80
N THR A 153 -22.82 -49.54 -9.03
CA THR A 153 -21.66 -49.91 -9.85
C THR A 153 -20.79 -48.71 -10.26
N GLY A 154 -21.18 -47.48 -9.91
CA GLY A 154 -20.42 -46.28 -10.27
C GLY A 154 -19.26 -45.99 -9.30
N THR A 155 -18.11 -45.61 -9.85
CA THR A 155 -17.00 -45.05 -9.06
C THR A 155 -17.35 -43.62 -8.66
N PRO A 156 -17.20 -43.22 -7.40
CA PRO A 156 -17.41 -41.83 -7.01
C PRO A 156 -16.42 -40.91 -7.71
N THR A 157 -16.89 -39.74 -8.13
CA THR A 157 -16.05 -38.68 -8.72
C THR A 157 -15.73 -37.64 -7.66
N ILE A 158 -14.44 -37.32 -7.53
CA ILE A 158 -13.94 -36.21 -6.69
C ILE A 158 -13.66 -35.04 -7.62
N PHE A 159 -14.25 -33.89 -7.34
CA PHE A 159 -13.95 -32.64 -8.03
C PHE A 159 -13.31 -31.67 -7.04
N GLU A 160 -12.16 -31.11 -7.43
CA GLU A 160 -11.54 -30.01 -6.71
C GLU A 160 -12.24 -28.71 -7.08
N LYS A 161 -12.85 -28.06 -6.10
CA LYS A 161 -13.44 -26.72 -6.24
C LYS A 161 -12.50 -25.73 -5.56
N VAL A 162 -11.98 -24.78 -6.33
CA VAL A 162 -11.21 -23.67 -5.76
C VAL A 162 -12.18 -22.71 -5.06
N THR A 163 -12.01 -22.54 -3.75
CA THR A 163 -12.77 -21.60 -2.92
C THR A 163 -11.88 -20.42 -2.56
N LYS A 164 -12.48 -19.23 -2.40
CA LYS A 164 -11.76 -18.04 -1.93
C LYS A 164 -12.02 -17.88 -0.44
N ASP A 165 -11.03 -18.16 0.40
CA ASP A 165 -11.12 -17.89 1.82
C ASP A 165 -10.72 -16.44 2.10
N VAL A 166 -11.73 -15.59 2.31
CA VAL A 166 -11.53 -14.16 2.59
C VAL A 166 -10.98 -14.00 4.01
N ILE A 167 -9.77 -13.45 4.10
CA ILE A 167 -9.07 -13.21 5.38
C ILE A 167 -9.24 -11.78 5.88
N LEU A 168 -9.43 -10.81 4.98
CA LEU A 168 -9.60 -9.40 5.33
C LEU A 168 -10.41 -8.69 4.25
N GLN A 169 -11.26 -7.75 4.66
CA GLN A 169 -11.98 -6.87 3.76
C GLN A 169 -11.77 -5.42 4.19
N LEU A 170 -11.20 -4.60 3.30
CA LEU A 170 -11.02 -3.17 3.50
C LEU A 170 -12.05 -2.38 2.69
N PRO A 171 -12.54 -1.25 3.20
CA PRO A 171 -13.37 -0.35 2.41
C PRO A 171 -12.55 0.31 1.30
N VAL A 172 -13.16 0.61 0.15
CA VAL A 172 -12.56 1.54 -0.83
C VAL A 172 -12.83 2.96 -0.32
N ALA A 173 -11.99 3.42 0.62
CA ALA A 173 -12.11 4.76 1.17
C ALA A 173 -11.63 5.80 0.16
N SER A 174 -12.51 6.71 -0.27
CA SER A 174 -12.15 7.87 -1.10
C SER A 174 -12.39 9.21 -0.39
N VAL A 175 -13.00 9.19 0.80
CA VAL A 175 -13.40 10.40 1.53
C VAL A 175 -12.94 10.27 2.97
N SER A 176 -12.09 11.20 3.41
CA SER A 176 -11.72 11.32 4.82
C SER A 176 -12.96 11.65 5.64
N LYS A 177 -13.25 10.82 6.65
CA LYS A 177 -14.05 11.25 7.78
C LYS A 177 -13.06 11.87 8.74
N VAL A 178 -13.12 13.17 9.01
CA VAL A 178 -12.09 13.94 9.77
C VAL A 178 -12.06 13.57 11.27
N THR A 179 -11.99 12.28 11.57
CA THR A 179 -11.90 11.70 12.90
C THR A 179 -10.62 10.89 12.93
N GLN A 180 -9.70 11.32 13.79
CA GLN A 180 -8.46 10.60 14.02
C GLN A 180 -8.74 9.38 14.90
N HIS A 181 -8.18 8.25 14.52
CA HIS A 181 -8.23 7.01 15.28
C HIS A 181 -6.80 6.56 15.58
N CYS A 182 -6.55 6.23 16.84
CA CYS A 182 -5.25 5.76 17.30
C CYS A 182 -4.90 4.38 16.71
N LEU A 183 -3.62 4.04 16.71
CA LEU A 183 -3.14 2.71 16.29
C LEU A 183 -3.35 1.71 17.44
N LYS A 184 -4.02 0.59 17.15
CA LYS A 184 -4.19 -0.53 18.10
C LYS A 184 -3.04 -1.55 18.05
N THR A 185 -2.38 -1.64 16.90
CA THR A 185 -1.30 -2.60 16.66
C THR A 185 -0.17 -1.97 15.85
N ASP A 186 0.97 -2.64 15.79
CA ASP A 186 2.09 -2.26 14.93
C ASP A 186 1.78 -2.45 13.43
N VAL A 187 0.82 -3.30 13.09
CA VAL A 187 0.32 -3.48 11.71
C VAL A 187 -0.62 -2.33 11.35
N ILE A 188 -0.34 -1.67 10.23
CA ILE A 188 -1.10 -0.51 9.74
C ILE A 188 -1.81 -0.77 8.42
N GLY A 189 -1.49 -1.85 7.73
CA GLY A 189 -2.06 -2.14 6.42
C GLY A 189 -1.56 -3.43 5.80
N VAL A 190 -1.92 -3.64 4.55
CA VAL A 190 -1.53 -4.78 3.72
C VAL A 190 -0.94 -4.28 2.42
N ALA A 191 0.24 -4.79 2.06
CA ALA A 191 0.93 -4.47 0.83
C ALA A 191 0.24 -5.12 -0.39
N LYS A 192 0.62 -4.68 -1.60
CA LYS A 192 0.06 -5.23 -2.85
C LYS A 192 0.32 -6.71 -3.06
N ASP A 193 1.38 -7.25 -2.48
CA ASP A 193 1.72 -8.68 -2.50
C ASP A 193 1.02 -9.49 -1.40
N GLY A 194 0.19 -8.82 -0.59
CA GLY A 194 -0.56 -9.43 0.50
C GLY A 194 0.21 -9.56 1.82
N SER A 195 1.46 -9.09 1.90
CA SER A 195 2.20 -9.02 3.16
C SER A 195 1.67 -7.91 4.08
N LEU A 196 1.90 -8.05 5.39
CA LEU A 196 1.50 -7.01 6.35
C LEU A 196 2.51 -5.86 6.35
N ILE A 197 2.01 -4.63 6.38
CA ILE A 197 2.82 -3.42 6.53
C ILE A 197 2.85 -3.06 8.01
N ARG A 198 4.04 -3.06 8.62
CA ARG A 198 4.23 -2.59 10.00
C ARG A 198 4.66 -1.13 10.03
N ASN A 199 4.23 -0.39 11.04
CA ASN A 199 4.44 1.05 11.09
C ASN A 199 5.91 1.46 11.21
N HIS A 200 6.75 0.61 11.80
CA HIS A 200 8.18 0.83 12.00
C HIS A 200 9.05 0.39 10.80
N GLU A 201 8.46 -0.16 9.75
CA GLU A 201 9.16 -0.65 8.56
C GLU A 201 9.40 0.45 7.52
N VAL A 202 9.46 1.72 7.93
CA VAL A 202 9.62 2.87 7.03
C VAL A 202 10.83 2.71 6.10
N GLY A 203 11.93 2.15 6.61
CA GLY A 203 13.15 1.92 5.84
C GLY A 203 12.95 1.00 4.62
N LEU A 204 12.11 -0.04 4.75
CA LEU A 204 11.82 -0.97 3.65
C LEU A 204 11.07 -0.29 2.51
N TYR A 205 10.24 0.70 2.84
CA TYR A 205 9.32 1.34 1.92
C TYR A 205 9.83 2.71 1.43
N SER A 206 10.85 3.27 2.09
CA SER A 206 11.46 4.56 1.75
C SER A 206 12.14 4.60 0.37
N VAL A 207 12.40 3.44 -0.23
CA VAL A 207 12.99 3.33 -1.57
C VAL A 207 11.99 3.66 -2.69
N PHE A 208 10.70 3.66 -2.39
CA PHE A 208 9.64 3.92 -3.37
C PHE A 208 9.33 5.41 -3.46
N GLY A 209 9.11 5.91 -4.67
CA GLY A 209 8.68 7.30 -4.89
C GLY A 209 7.19 7.54 -4.58
N SER A 210 6.79 8.81 -4.52
CA SER A 210 5.44 9.28 -4.15
C SER A 210 4.29 8.70 -4.99
N GLU A 211 4.57 8.26 -6.22
CA GLU A 211 3.56 7.71 -7.13
C GLU A 211 3.46 6.18 -7.11
N VAL A 212 4.34 5.53 -6.35
CA VAL A 212 4.31 4.07 -6.21
C VAL A 212 3.36 3.70 -5.08
N LEU A 213 2.26 3.03 -5.45
CA LEU A 213 1.35 2.41 -4.48
C LEU A 213 2.03 1.21 -3.82
N ILE A 214 2.19 1.27 -2.51
CA ILE A 214 2.78 0.22 -1.68
C ILE A 214 1.71 -0.77 -1.24
N GLY A 215 0.56 -0.25 -0.80
CA GLY A 215 -0.51 -1.05 -0.23
C GLY A 215 -1.68 -0.21 0.23
N TYR A 216 -2.48 -0.78 1.12
CA TYR A 216 -3.67 -0.16 1.68
C TYR A 216 -3.61 -0.24 3.21
N ALA A 217 -3.87 0.88 3.86
CA ALA A 217 -4.00 0.96 5.32
C ALA A 217 -5.28 0.24 5.79
N LEU A 218 -5.34 -0.13 7.07
CA LEU A 218 -6.50 -0.82 7.66
C LEU A 218 -7.80 0.00 7.62
N ASP A 219 -7.72 1.32 7.43
CA ASP A 219 -8.87 2.20 7.20
C ASP A 219 -9.29 2.30 5.72
N GLY A 220 -8.59 1.58 4.83
CA GLY A 220 -8.86 1.49 3.39
C GLY A 220 -8.16 2.52 2.52
N LEU A 221 -7.43 3.48 3.11
CA LEU A 221 -6.70 4.47 2.33
C LEU A 221 -5.42 3.90 1.71
N PRO A 222 -5.04 4.35 0.50
CA PRO A 222 -3.82 3.87 -0.13
C PRO A 222 -2.57 4.46 0.55
N ILE A 223 -1.53 3.64 0.68
CA ILE A 223 -0.20 4.02 1.18
C ILE A 223 0.74 4.10 -0.02
N TYR A 224 1.37 5.25 -0.20
CA TYR A 224 2.37 5.50 -1.24
C TYR A 224 3.75 5.71 -0.64
N GLY A 225 4.77 5.70 -1.50
CA GLY A 225 6.16 5.94 -1.14
C GLY A 225 6.46 7.38 -0.68
N VAL A 226 7.74 7.73 -0.72
CA VAL A 226 8.25 8.98 -0.16
C VAL A 226 7.73 10.19 -0.94
N SER A 227 7.13 11.14 -0.23
CA SER A 227 6.73 12.45 -0.77
C SER A 227 7.31 13.59 0.08
N SER A 228 7.53 14.72 -0.57
CA SER A 228 7.87 16.00 0.05
C SER A 228 6.65 16.89 0.30
N ASP A 229 5.45 16.41 -0.02
CA ASP A 229 4.21 17.16 0.20
C ASP A 229 3.96 17.41 1.69
N SER A 230 3.31 18.54 2.00
CA SER A 230 2.87 18.82 3.37
C SER A 230 1.85 17.77 3.81
N ARG A 231 2.15 17.05 4.88
CA ARG A 231 1.30 16.01 5.46
C ARG A 231 0.43 16.57 6.57
N GLY A 232 -0.75 15.98 6.73
CA GLY A 232 -1.57 16.15 7.92
C GLY A 232 -1.00 15.40 9.11
N ILE A 233 -1.70 15.49 10.25
CA ILE A 233 -1.22 15.00 11.55
C ILE A 233 -1.04 13.47 11.53
N CYS A 234 -1.91 12.75 10.84
CA CYS A 234 -1.84 11.30 10.73
C CYS A 234 -0.89 10.81 9.64
N GLY A 235 -0.35 11.73 8.82
CA GLY A 235 0.55 11.42 7.73
C GLY A 235 -0.12 11.38 6.35
N GLU A 236 -1.36 11.84 6.25
CA GLU A 236 -2.15 11.92 5.04
C GLU A 236 -1.81 13.14 4.18
N VAL A 237 -2.02 13.02 2.88
CA VAL A 237 -1.96 14.12 1.90
C VAL A 237 -3.24 14.07 1.07
N LEU A 238 -3.80 15.25 0.80
CA LEU A 238 -4.91 15.41 -0.13
C LEU A 238 -4.37 15.65 -1.55
N ASN A 239 -4.73 14.79 -2.49
CA ASN A 239 -4.44 14.98 -3.91
C ASN A 239 -5.74 15.00 -4.74
N VAL A 240 -5.61 15.07 -6.08
CA VAL A 240 -6.76 15.09 -7.00
C VAL A 240 -7.58 13.79 -6.94
N ALA A 241 -6.96 12.66 -6.61
CA ALA A 241 -7.61 11.36 -6.49
C ALA A 241 -8.24 11.11 -5.11
N GLY A 242 -7.98 11.98 -4.12
CA GLY A 242 -8.49 11.89 -2.76
C GLY A 242 -7.39 11.91 -1.71
N TYR A 243 -7.70 11.36 -0.53
CA TYR A 243 -6.71 11.23 0.53
C TYR A 243 -5.84 9.99 0.30
N ARG A 244 -4.55 10.13 0.60
CA ARG A 244 -3.57 9.04 0.61
C ARG A 244 -2.60 9.21 1.75
N TYR A 245 -2.05 8.11 2.26
CA TYR A 245 -0.87 8.17 3.12
C TYR A 245 0.39 8.18 2.24
N VAL A 246 1.38 8.96 2.65
CA VAL A 246 2.70 9.01 2.01
C VAL A 246 3.77 8.87 3.07
N ILE A 247 4.93 8.36 2.70
CA ILE A 247 6.09 8.27 3.61
C ILE A 247 6.87 9.58 3.54
N THR A 248 7.56 9.96 4.61
CA THR A 248 8.58 11.02 4.59
C THR A 248 9.94 10.44 4.91
N ALA A 249 10.98 10.98 4.27
CA ALA A 249 12.36 10.52 4.47
C ALA A 249 12.86 10.70 5.91
N GLU A 250 12.28 11.64 6.65
CA GLU A 250 12.70 12.00 8.00
C GLU A 250 11.89 11.29 9.10
N SER A 251 10.80 10.60 8.76
CA SER A 251 9.94 9.95 9.75
C SER A 251 10.42 8.54 10.07
N GLU A 252 10.37 8.16 11.35
CA GLU A 252 10.60 6.78 11.79
C GLU A 252 9.36 5.88 11.59
N THR A 253 8.21 6.48 11.30
CA THR A 253 6.93 5.79 11.11
C THR A 253 6.26 6.12 9.77
N ILE A 254 5.44 5.19 9.30
CA ILE A 254 4.68 5.35 8.05
C ILE A 254 3.46 6.25 8.29
N ILE A 255 2.64 5.95 9.30
CA ILE A 255 1.50 6.78 9.73
C ILE A 255 1.53 7.04 11.23
N ASN A 256 0.91 8.13 11.67
CA ASN A 256 0.79 8.47 13.09
C ASN A 256 -0.56 8.08 13.68
N CYS A 257 -1.61 8.07 12.86
CA CYS A 257 -2.96 7.65 13.21
C CYS A 257 -3.73 7.26 11.93
N PHE A 258 -4.94 6.72 12.08
CA PHE A 258 -5.86 6.55 10.96
C PHE A 258 -6.80 7.75 10.86
N ILE A 259 -7.05 8.24 9.65
CA ILE A 259 -8.03 9.32 9.38
C ILE A 259 -9.43 8.76 9.06
N SER A 260 -9.63 7.47 9.28
CA SER A 260 -10.92 6.79 9.13
C SER A 260 -10.93 5.57 10.02
N GLN A 261 -12.10 4.99 10.26
CA GLN A 261 -12.25 3.85 11.15
C GLN A 261 -11.46 2.65 10.61
N PRO A 262 -10.41 2.17 11.31
CA PRO A 262 -9.66 1.00 10.86
C PRO A 262 -10.49 -0.28 11.04
N VAL A 263 -10.32 -1.20 10.09
CA VAL A 263 -10.79 -2.59 10.18
C VAL A 263 -9.86 -3.36 11.12
N ALA A 264 -10.43 -4.26 11.92
CA ALA A 264 -9.65 -5.15 12.77
C ALA A 264 -9.03 -6.29 11.96
N ILE A 265 -7.80 -6.65 12.30
CA ILE A 265 -7.05 -7.77 11.75
C ILE A 265 -6.78 -8.80 12.85
#